data_AF-A0A5C9EES7-F1
#
_entry.id   AF-A0A5C9EES7-F1
#
_cell.length_a   1.000
_cell.length_b   1.000
_cell.length_c   1.000
_cell.angle_alpha   90.00
_cell.angle_beta   90.00
_cell.angle_gamma   90.00
#
_symmetry.space_group_name_H-M   'P 1'
#
loop_
_entity.id
_entity.type
_entity.pdbx_description
1 polymer ?
#
loop_
_entity_poly.entity_id
_entity_poly.type
_entity_poly.pdbx_seq_one_letter_code
_entity_poly.pdbx_strand_id
1 'polypeptide(L)'
;MNLKERINNLSEKLLAEENVKRIMYSLMGIYISLLIVGHIVATLATGYTIWDNWISDLGGGKYTPAPYLYDIACIAAGLLSIPFVFYTEQFLIPDLKTTTRKKIRLAEAALVFGLMGSLSYIGVGIFSEDRNIFGLHGLTSELAFGGFTLNAFFIGLFIVRYETKIPKILGVYGIIGPLTFLILFVLVANPLFEWFLLFAILVWLIPFSISVFHKSE
;
A
#
# COMPACT_ATOMS: atom_id res chain seq x y z
N MET A 1 33.38 10.34 9.99
CA MET A 1 32.24 9.66 9.33
C MET A 1 31.74 10.53 8.20
N ASN A 2 31.96 10.10 6.96
CA ASN A 2 31.55 10.81 5.72
C ASN A 2 30.02 10.81 5.58
N LEU A 3 29.42 11.77 4.86
CA LEU A 3 27.97 11.84 4.61
C LEU A 3 27.42 10.55 3.99
N LYS A 4 28.16 9.95 3.04
CA LYS A 4 27.80 8.67 2.42
C LYS A 4 27.71 7.52 3.43
N GLU A 5 28.64 7.49 4.37
CA GLU A 5 28.70 6.50 5.45
C GLU A 5 27.54 6.69 6.45
N ARG A 6 27.16 7.94 6.73
CA ARG A 6 25.97 8.28 7.53
C ARG A 6 24.68 7.80 6.86
N ILE A 7 24.52 8.06 5.56
CA ILE A 7 23.33 7.66 4.78
C ILE A 7 23.23 6.14 4.71
N ASN A 8 24.34 5.44 4.45
CA ASN A 8 24.36 3.98 4.40
C ASN A 8 23.98 3.38 5.75
N ASN A 9 24.58 3.85 6.85
CA ASN A 9 24.27 3.38 8.21
C ASN A 9 22.80 3.65 8.58
N LEU A 10 22.25 4.80 8.18
CA LEU A 10 20.83 5.10 8.39
C LEU A 10 19.92 4.17 7.57
N SER A 11 20.26 3.92 6.31
CA SER A 11 19.54 2.99 5.43
C SER A 11 19.55 1.57 6.00
N GLU A 12 20.73 1.07 6.40
CA GLU A 12 20.88 -0.25 7.03
C GLU A 12 20.05 -0.37 8.31
N LYS A 13 20.02 0.67 9.14
CA LYS A 13 19.18 0.71 10.33
C LYS A 13 17.70 0.74 10.01
N LEU A 14 17.27 1.57 9.07
CA LEU A 14 15.85 1.68 8.67
C LEU A 14 15.33 0.38 8.06
N LEU A 15 16.18 -0.33 7.32
CA LEU A 15 15.87 -1.60 6.66
C LEU A 15 16.16 -2.82 7.53
N ALA A 16 16.61 -2.64 8.78
CA ALA A 16 16.71 -3.74 9.72
C ALA A 16 15.33 -4.36 9.94
N GLU A 17 15.22 -5.68 9.81
CA GLU A 17 13.95 -6.43 9.85
C GLU A 17 13.07 -6.03 11.04
N GLU A 18 13.64 -5.90 12.24
CA GLU A 18 12.91 -5.52 13.44
C GLU A 18 12.27 -4.13 13.33
N ASN A 19 12.99 -3.17 12.73
CA ASN A 19 12.48 -1.81 12.54
C ASN A 19 11.38 -1.79 11.48
N VAL A 20 11.57 -2.46 10.35
CA VAL A 20 10.55 -2.55 9.29
C VAL A 20 9.30 -3.24 9.80
N LYS A 21 9.44 -4.30 10.61
CA LYS A 21 8.32 -4.99 11.26
C LYS A 21 7.52 -4.05 12.17
N ARG A 22 8.20 -3.30 13.04
CA ARG A 22 7.56 -2.31 13.93
C ARG A 22 6.86 -1.22 13.13
N ILE A 23 7.52 -0.69 12.09
CA ILE A 23 6.95 0.31 11.18
C ILE A 23 5.68 -0.23 10.52
N MET A 24 5.72 -1.46 9.99
CA MET A 24 4.60 -2.04 9.26
C MET A 24 3.38 -2.29 10.16
N TYR A 25 3.58 -2.83 11.36
CA TYR A 25 2.47 -3.02 12.31
C TYR A 25 1.92 -1.69 12.83
N SER A 26 2.79 -0.70 13.03
CA SER A 26 2.36 0.66 13.40
C SER A 26 1.54 1.30 12.28
N LEU A 27 2.00 1.18 11.02
CA LEU A 27 1.27 1.64 9.84
C LEU A 27 -0.12 1.03 9.78
N MET A 28 -0.23 -0.30 9.93
CA MET A 28 -1.54 -0.97 9.87
C MET A 28 -2.47 -0.48 10.97
N GLY A 29 -1.96 -0.43 12.20
CA GLY A 29 -2.74 0.02 13.36
C GLY A 29 -3.24 1.44 13.19
N ILE A 30 -2.34 2.37 12.83
CA ILE A 30 -2.66 3.79 12.64
C ILE A 30 -3.64 3.96 11.47
N TYR A 31 -3.32 3.39 10.32
CA TYR A 31 -4.12 3.54 9.10
C TYR A 31 -5.54 2.98 9.28
N ILE A 32 -5.68 1.74 9.76
CA ILE A 32 -6.99 1.11 9.97
C ILE A 32 -7.79 1.88 11.02
N SER A 33 -7.15 2.31 12.10
CA SER A 33 -7.84 3.07 13.15
C SER A 33 -8.35 4.42 12.63
N LEU A 34 -7.52 5.17 11.91
CA LEU A 34 -7.92 6.46 11.33
C LEU A 34 -9.01 6.30 10.29
N LEU A 35 -8.95 5.27 9.44
CA LEU A 35 -9.98 5.01 8.44
C LEU A 35 -11.32 4.64 9.10
N ILE A 36 -11.31 3.76 10.10
CA ILE A 36 -12.53 3.37 10.84
C ILE A 36 -13.12 4.58 11.57
N VAL A 37 -12.30 5.34 12.31
CA VAL A 37 -12.76 6.53 13.03
C VAL A 37 -13.28 7.58 12.06
N GLY A 38 -12.56 7.84 10.97
CA GLY A 38 -12.99 8.77 9.91
C GLY A 38 -14.32 8.38 9.30
N HIS A 39 -14.51 7.09 9.00
CA HIS A 39 -15.78 6.57 8.48
C HIS A 39 -16.92 6.74 9.50
N ILE A 40 -16.72 6.36 10.77
CA ILE A 40 -17.73 6.52 11.82
C ILE A 40 -18.14 8.00 11.97
N VAL A 41 -17.16 8.91 12.01
CA VAL A 41 -17.41 10.35 12.11
C VAL A 41 -18.22 10.85 10.91
N ALA A 42 -17.86 10.43 9.70
CA ALA A 42 -18.59 10.79 8.48
C ALA A 42 -20.04 10.26 8.52
N THR A 43 -20.23 8.99 8.86
CA THR A 43 -21.56 8.36 8.92
C THR A 43 -22.47 9.07 9.92
N LEU A 44 -21.96 9.39 11.11
CA LEU A 44 -22.75 10.06 12.15
C LEU A 44 -23.06 11.53 11.80
N ALA A 45 -22.17 12.21 11.08
CA ALA A 45 -22.32 13.63 10.77
C ALA A 45 -23.16 13.89 9.52
N THR A 46 -22.99 13.09 8.46
CA THR A 46 -23.54 13.37 7.12
C THR A 46 -24.38 12.23 6.56
N GLY A 47 -24.45 11.08 7.24
CA GLY A 47 -25.08 9.88 6.70
C GLY A 47 -24.22 9.13 5.68
N TYR A 48 -22.91 9.40 5.63
CA TYR A 48 -21.95 8.74 4.76
C TYR A 48 -22.06 7.20 4.80
N THR A 49 -22.09 6.55 3.64
CA THR A 49 -22.06 5.08 3.52
C THR A 49 -21.13 4.60 2.41
N ILE A 50 -20.61 3.37 2.54
CA ILE A 50 -19.73 2.77 1.51
C ILE A 50 -20.44 2.47 0.18
N TRP A 51 -21.79 2.48 0.17
CA TRP A 51 -22.60 2.19 -1.00
C TRP A 51 -22.70 3.40 -1.93
N ASP A 52 -22.78 4.59 -1.32
CA ASP A 52 -23.09 5.83 -2.01
C ASP A 52 -21.91 6.80 -2.07
N ASN A 53 -20.85 6.57 -1.29
CA ASN A 53 -19.71 7.47 -1.15
C ASN A 53 -18.37 6.79 -1.39
N TRP A 54 -17.51 7.49 -2.14
CA TRP A 54 -16.16 7.07 -2.49
C TRP A 54 -15.26 7.14 -1.26
N ILE A 55 -14.25 6.30 -1.16
CA ILE A 55 -13.35 6.36 -0.01
C ILE A 55 -12.59 7.69 0.06
N SER A 56 -12.28 8.25 -1.11
CA SER A 56 -11.68 9.58 -1.29
C SER A 56 -12.56 10.71 -0.75
N ASP A 57 -13.88 10.54 -0.73
CA ASP A 57 -14.82 11.52 -0.15
C ASP A 57 -14.51 11.76 1.34
N LEU A 58 -13.85 10.82 2.05
CA LEU A 58 -13.41 11.02 3.42
C LEU A 58 -12.35 12.13 3.57
N GLY A 59 -11.70 12.54 2.48
CA GLY A 59 -10.84 13.73 2.42
C GLY A 59 -11.58 15.05 2.17
N GLY A 60 -12.90 15.00 1.93
CA GLY A 60 -13.71 16.18 1.62
C GLY A 60 -14.53 16.69 2.81
N GLY A 61 -14.43 17.98 3.11
CA GLY A 61 -15.20 18.65 4.16
C GLY A 61 -16.72 18.64 3.93
N LYS A 62 -17.15 18.37 2.69
CA LYS A 62 -18.56 18.14 2.33
C LYS A 62 -19.13 16.87 2.98
N TYR A 63 -18.30 15.86 3.18
CA TYR A 63 -18.72 14.51 3.57
C TYR A 63 -18.40 14.17 5.02
N THR A 64 -17.45 14.88 5.64
CA THR A 64 -17.08 14.69 7.04
C THR A 64 -16.59 16.01 7.64
N PRO A 65 -16.86 16.27 8.93
CA PRO A 65 -16.27 17.40 9.63
C PRO A 65 -14.77 17.22 9.92
N ALA A 66 -14.20 16.03 9.70
CA ALA A 66 -12.82 15.71 10.02
C ALA A 66 -12.05 15.10 8.83
N PRO A 67 -11.97 15.80 7.67
CA PRO A 67 -11.33 15.26 6.48
C PRO A 67 -9.82 14.99 6.65
N TYR A 68 -9.19 15.74 7.55
CA TYR A 68 -7.78 15.58 7.90
C TYR A 68 -7.43 14.19 8.45
N LEU A 69 -8.39 13.43 9.01
CA LEU A 69 -8.14 12.07 9.49
C LEU A 69 -7.75 11.14 8.34
N TYR A 70 -8.46 11.24 7.22
CA TYR A 70 -8.16 10.45 6.01
C TYR A 70 -6.85 10.92 5.38
N ASP A 71 -6.64 12.23 5.25
CA ASP A 71 -5.42 12.80 4.68
C ASP A 71 -4.16 12.35 5.44
N ILE A 72 -4.20 12.42 6.77
CA ILE A 72 -3.10 11.97 7.64
C ILE A 72 -2.90 10.46 7.51
N ALA A 73 -3.99 9.68 7.43
CA ALA A 73 -3.90 8.23 7.22
C ALA A 73 -3.18 7.90 5.91
N CYS A 74 -3.52 8.56 4.81
CA CYS A 74 -2.89 8.38 3.51
C CYS A 74 -1.40 8.76 3.53
N ILE A 75 -1.05 9.91 4.10
CA ILE A 75 0.34 10.38 4.21
C ILE A 75 1.17 9.43 5.08
N ALA A 76 0.66 9.07 6.26
CA ALA A 76 1.36 8.17 7.18
C ALA A 76 1.53 6.78 6.57
N ALA A 77 0.49 6.24 5.94
CA ALA A 77 0.53 4.95 5.26
C ALA A 77 1.52 4.95 4.09
N GLY A 78 1.52 5.99 3.25
CA GLY A 78 2.46 6.09 2.15
C GLY A 78 3.92 6.20 2.62
N LEU A 79 4.20 7.04 3.61
CA LEU A 79 5.56 7.21 4.17
C LEU A 79 6.08 5.92 4.82
N LEU A 80 5.28 5.29 5.67
CA LEU A 80 5.68 4.09 6.39
C LEU A 80 5.69 2.84 5.50
N SER A 81 5.05 2.87 4.32
CA SER A 81 5.15 1.79 3.33
C SER A 81 6.50 1.75 2.63
N ILE A 82 7.16 2.90 2.41
CA ILE A 82 8.42 2.98 1.64
C ILE A 82 9.52 2.02 2.19
N PRO A 83 9.84 2.02 3.51
CA PRO A 83 10.82 1.08 4.06
C PRO A 83 10.42 -0.38 3.84
N PHE A 84 9.12 -0.69 3.94
CA PHE A 84 8.62 -2.05 3.72
C PHE A 84 8.76 -2.50 2.26
N VAL A 85 8.55 -1.60 1.29
CA VAL A 85 8.76 -1.94 -0.14
C VAL A 85 10.23 -2.26 -0.41
N PHE A 86 11.18 -1.46 0.10
CA PHE A 86 12.61 -1.75 -0.04
C PHE A 86 13.02 -3.04 0.65
N TYR A 87 12.54 -3.27 1.88
CA TYR A 87 12.81 -4.50 2.61
C TYR A 87 12.27 -5.73 1.88
N THR A 88 11.08 -5.62 1.29
CA THR A 88 10.46 -6.72 0.52
C THR A 88 11.31 -7.12 -0.67
N GLU A 89 11.90 -6.16 -1.39
CA GLU A 89 12.80 -6.47 -2.52
C GLU A 89 14.05 -7.23 -2.06
N GLN A 90 14.70 -6.78 -0.98
CA GLN A 90 15.83 -7.47 -0.36
C GLN A 90 15.47 -8.86 0.16
N PHE A 91 14.27 -9.01 0.73
CA PHE A 91 13.75 -10.29 1.19
C PHE A 91 13.55 -11.28 0.04
N LEU A 92 13.02 -10.81 -1.10
CA LEU A 92 12.80 -11.65 -2.28
C LEU A 92 14.11 -11.99 -3.00
N ILE A 93 15.12 -11.10 -2.94
CA ILE A 93 16.42 -11.27 -3.60
C ILE A 93 17.57 -11.01 -2.60
N PRO A 94 17.87 -11.97 -1.71
CA PRO A 94 18.93 -11.79 -0.71
C PRO A 94 20.34 -11.77 -1.32
N ASP A 95 20.55 -12.38 -2.49
CA ASP A 95 21.83 -12.40 -3.18
C ASP A 95 21.69 -12.21 -4.70
N LEU A 96 22.09 -11.03 -5.18
CA LEU A 96 22.05 -10.65 -6.59
C LEU A 96 22.99 -11.49 -7.47
N LYS A 97 24.08 -12.05 -6.92
CA LYS A 97 25.06 -12.80 -7.71
C LYS A 97 24.55 -14.17 -8.13
N THR A 98 23.72 -14.79 -7.30
CA THR A 98 23.17 -16.12 -7.51
C THR A 98 21.74 -16.08 -8.05
N THR A 99 21.08 -14.92 -7.99
CA THR A 99 19.70 -14.77 -8.43
C THR A 99 19.59 -14.58 -9.94
N THR A 100 18.72 -15.37 -10.58
CA THR A 100 18.49 -15.27 -12.03
C THR A 100 17.91 -13.90 -12.42
N ARG A 101 18.26 -13.41 -13.62
CA ARG A 101 17.75 -12.14 -14.17
C ARG A 101 16.22 -12.02 -14.18
N LYS A 102 15.50 -13.14 -14.34
CA LYS A 102 14.03 -13.17 -14.32
C LYS A 102 13.46 -12.90 -12.93
N LYS A 103 14.06 -13.49 -11.88
CA LYS A 103 13.71 -13.20 -10.48
C LYS A 103 13.96 -11.73 -10.16
N ILE A 104 15.13 -11.22 -10.56
CA ILE A 104 15.51 -9.80 -10.37
C ILE A 104 14.45 -8.87 -10.95
N ARG A 105 14.14 -9.02 -12.23
CA ARG A 105 13.15 -8.16 -12.90
C ARG A 105 11.77 -8.17 -12.26
N LEU A 106 11.33 -9.31 -11.71
CA LEU A 106 10.03 -9.40 -11.05
C LEU A 106 10.01 -8.66 -9.72
N ALA A 107 11.07 -8.75 -8.91
CA ALA A 107 11.14 -7.99 -7.67
C ALA A 107 11.39 -6.49 -7.93
N GLU A 108 12.18 -6.13 -8.94
CA GLU A 108 12.36 -4.74 -9.36
C GLU A 108 11.03 -4.13 -9.83
N ALA A 109 10.22 -4.86 -10.60
CA ALA A 109 8.89 -4.41 -10.98
C ALA A 109 8.01 -4.20 -9.74
N ALA A 110 8.00 -5.15 -8.81
CA ALA A 110 7.30 -5.00 -7.54
C ALA A 110 7.77 -3.76 -6.77
N LEU A 111 9.08 -3.51 -6.67
CA LEU A 111 9.68 -2.35 -6.02
C LEU A 111 9.19 -1.05 -6.66
N VAL A 112 9.28 -0.93 -7.99
CA VAL A 112 8.85 0.27 -8.73
C VAL A 112 7.38 0.56 -8.49
N PHE A 113 6.51 -0.44 -8.62
CA PHE A 113 5.07 -0.25 -8.41
C PHE A 113 4.71 -0.01 -6.94
N GLY A 114 5.44 -0.61 -6.00
CA GLY A 114 5.27 -0.36 -4.57
C GLY A 114 5.67 1.07 -4.18
N LEU A 115 6.77 1.58 -4.75
CA LEU A 115 7.18 2.98 -4.58
C LEU A 115 6.21 3.95 -5.24
N MET A 116 5.74 3.64 -6.45
CA MET A 116 4.69 4.43 -7.12
C MET A 116 3.44 4.49 -6.25
N GLY A 117 2.94 3.33 -5.77
CA GLY A 117 1.80 3.26 -4.86
C GLY A 117 2.00 4.09 -3.61
N SER A 118 3.14 3.93 -2.94
CA SER A 118 3.48 4.64 -1.70
C SER A 118 3.55 6.16 -1.89
N LEU A 119 4.27 6.63 -2.91
CA LEU A 119 4.44 8.07 -3.19
C LEU A 119 3.12 8.70 -3.64
N SER A 120 2.36 8.01 -4.48
CA SER A 120 1.05 8.46 -4.90
C SER A 120 0.05 8.49 -3.74
N TYR A 121 0.15 7.57 -2.78
CA TYR A 121 -0.72 7.59 -1.59
C TYR A 121 -0.40 8.75 -0.64
N ILE A 122 0.86 9.17 -0.54
CA ILE A 122 1.20 10.46 0.09
C ILE A 122 0.54 11.60 -0.68
N GLY A 123 0.59 11.55 -2.02
CA GLY A 123 -0.08 12.49 -2.91
C GLY A 123 -1.58 12.61 -2.64
N VAL A 124 -2.29 11.49 -2.42
CA VAL A 124 -3.73 11.47 -2.10
C VAL A 124 -4.04 12.34 -0.88
N GLY A 125 -3.25 12.22 0.18
CA GLY A 125 -3.47 13.04 1.39
C GLY A 125 -3.02 14.49 1.24
N ILE A 126 -2.00 14.79 0.42
CA ILE A 126 -1.57 16.17 0.15
C ILE A 126 -2.62 16.88 -0.71
N PHE A 127 -2.91 16.30 -1.88
CA PHE A 127 -3.91 16.75 -2.84
C PHE A 127 -5.24 16.10 -2.49
N SER A 128 -5.73 16.32 -1.28
CA SER A 128 -7.03 15.81 -0.83
C SER A 128 -8.18 16.29 -1.72
N GLU A 129 -9.37 15.72 -1.57
CA GLU A 129 -10.55 16.02 -2.39
C GLU A 129 -10.86 17.54 -2.40
N ASP A 130 -10.81 18.19 -1.25
CA ASP A 130 -10.98 19.65 -1.13
C ASP A 130 -9.81 20.46 -1.73
N ARG A 131 -8.64 19.83 -1.90
CA ARG A 131 -7.39 20.42 -2.42
C ARG A 131 -7.01 19.81 -3.77
N ASN A 132 -8.01 19.45 -4.57
CA ASN A 132 -7.81 18.83 -5.88
C ASN A 132 -7.39 19.85 -6.96
N ILE A 133 -6.16 20.34 -6.85
CA ILE A 133 -5.59 21.30 -7.80
C ILE A 133 -5.26 20.54 -9.10
N PHE A 134 -5.77 21.01 -10.24
CA PHE A 134 -5.53 20.42 -11.58
C PHE A 134 -5.88 18.93 -11.73
N GLY A 135 -6.78 18.38 -10.91
CA GLY A 135 -7.12 16.95 -10.97
C GLY A 135 -6.08 16.03 -10.33
N LEU A 136 -5.11 16.57 -9.57
CA LEU A 136 -4.05 15.80 -8.95
C LEU A 136 -4.56 14.79 -7.91
N HIS A 137 -5.71 15.03 -7.27
CA HIS A 137 -6.30 14.04 -6.36
C HIS A 137 -6.64 12.75 -7.11
N GLY A 138 -7.32 12.89 -8.26
CA GLY A 138 -7.69 11.75 -9.11
C GLY A 138 -6.46 11.00 -9.62
N LEU A 139 -5.50 11.72 -10.20
CA LEU A 139 -4.26 11.11 -10.70
C LEU A 139 -3.48 10.36 -9.59
N THR A 140 -3.34 10.96 -8.41
CA THR A 140 -2.62 10.32 -7.30
C THR A 140 -3.39 9.14 -6.72
N SER A 141 -4.72 9.19 -6.69
CA SER A 141 -5.56 8.06 -6.26
C SER A 141 -5.47 6.88 -7.22
N GLU A 142 -5.56 7.13 -8.53
CA GLU A 142 -5.41 6.12 -9.58
C GLU A 142 -4.02 5.46 -9.52
N LEU A 143 -2.96 6.26 -9.39
CA LEU A 143 -1.60 5.75 -9.28
C LEU A 143 -1.35 5.01 -7.96
N ALA A 144 -2.00 5.41 -6.86
CA ALA A 144 -1.90 4.71 -5.59
C ALA A 144 -2.53 3.31 -5.67
N PHE A 145 -3.79 3.24 -6.12
CA PHE A 145 -4.50 1.97 -6.29
C PHE A 145 -3.83 1.07 -7.33
N GLY A 146 -3.46 1.63 -8.49
CA GLY A 146 -2.74 0.90 -9.54
C GLY A 146 -1.37 0.42 -9.07
N GLY A 147 -0.62 1.26 -8.36
CA GLY A 147 0.70 0.94 -7.82
C GLY A 147 0.67 -0.19 -6.80
N PHE A 148 -0.21 -0.11 -5.80
CA PHE A 148 -0.33 -1.19 -4.82
C PHE A 148 -0.90 -2.48 -5.42
N THR A 149 -1.84 -2.39 -6.37
CA THR A 149 -2.37 -3.56 -7.09
C THR A 149 -1.28 -4.25 -7.91
N LEU A 150 -0.49 -3.49 -8.67
CA LEU A 150 0.58 -4.05 -9.48
C LEU A 150 1.75 -4.56 -8.63
N ASN A 151 2.05 -3.89 -7.50
CA ASN A 151 2.99 -4.41 -6.51
C ASN A 151 2.54 -5.80 -6.00
N ALA A 152 1.29 -5.93 -5.57
CA ALA A 152 0.72 -7.21 -5.14
C ALA A 152 0.76 -8.27 -6.24
N PHE A 153 0.47 -7.88 -7.49
CA PHE A 153 0.53 -8.74 -8.65
C PHE A 153 1.94 -9.28 -8.92
N PHE A 154 2.96 -8.42 -8.94
CA PHE A 154 4.34 -8.85 -9.22
C PHE A 154 4.95 -9.68 -8.08
N ILE A 155 4.68 -9.30 -6.82
CA ILE A 155 5.05 -10.12 -5.66
C ILE A 155 4.32 -11.46 -5.71
N GLY A 156 3.03 -11.45 -6.03
CA GLY A 156 2.22 -12.66 -6.14
C GLY A 156 2.75 -13.60 -7.22
N LEU A 157 3.10 -13.07 -8.41
CA LEU A 157 3.77 -13.82 -9.47
C LEU A 157 5.11 -14.39 -9.01
N PHE A 158 5.90 -13.64 -8.25
CA PHE A 158 7.17 -14.11 -7.70
C PHE A 158 6.94 -15.30 -6.75
N ILE A 159 6.03 -15.14 -5.77
CA ILE A 159 5.68 -16.18 -4.80
C ILE A 159 5.18 -17.43 -5.50
N VAL A 160 4.30 -17.31 -6.51
CA VAL A 160 3.75 -18.48 -7.21
C VAL A 160 4.84 -19.21 -8.01
N ARG A 161 5.69 -18.47 -8.73
CA ARG A 161 6.69 -19.05 -9.65
C ARG A 161 7.93 -19.62 -8.97
N TYR A 162 8.30 -19.11 -7.80
CA TYR A 162 9.56 -19.48 -7.14
C TYR A 162 9.31 -20.06 -5.76
N GLU A 163 10.24 -20.88 -5.29
CA GLU A 163 10.25 -21.33 -3.90
C GLU A 163 10.52 -20.13 -3.00
N THR A 164 9.57 -19.86 -2.11
CA THR A 164 9.65 -18.81 -1.09
C THR A 164 9.08 -19.38 0.19
N LYS A 165 9.37 -18.75 1.33
CA LYS A 165 8.77 -19.11 2.63
C LYS A 165 7.30 -18.68 2.73
N ILE A 166 6.81 -17.88 1.79
CA ILE A 166 5.47 -17.32 1.81
C ILE A 166 4.47 -18.33 1.21
N PRO A 167 3.32 -18.56 1.86
CA PRO A 167 2.29 -19.45 1.34
C PRO A 167 1.85 -19.09 -0.08
N LYS A 168 1.81 -20.08 -0.98
CA LYS A 168 1.41 -19.90 -2.39
C LYS A 168 0.02 -19.28 -2.55
N ILE A 169 -0.89 -19.54 -1.61
CA ILE A 169 -2.24 -18.96 -1.62
C ILE A 169 -2.22 -17.43 -1.55
N LEU A 170 -1.28 -16.84 -0.79
CA LEU A 170 -1.11 -15.38 -0.75
C LEU A 170 -0.55 -14.86 -2.06
N GLY A 171 0.29 -15.64 -2.73
CA GLY A 171 0.77 -15.32 -4.08
C GLY A 171 -0.36 -15.29 -5.11
N VAL A 172 -1.21 -16.32 -5.11
CA VAL A 172 -2.38 -16.39 -5.99
C VAL A 172 -3.37 -15.26 -5.71
N TYR A 173 -3.66 -14.99 -4.43
CA TYR A 173 -4.56 -13.90 -4.06
C TYR A 173 -3.99 -12.53 -4.43
N GLY A 174 -2.68 -12.31 -4.29
CA GLY A 174 -2.02 -11.07 -4.72
C GLY A 174 -2.13 -10.80 -6.22
N ILE A 175 -2.19 -11.86 -7.04
CA ILE A 175 -2.41 -11.76 -8.49
C ILE A 175 -3.87 -11.44 -8.81
N ILE A 176 -4.81 -12.16 -8.19
CA ILE A 176 -6.22 -12.15 -8.60
C ILE A 176 -7.03 -11.12 -7.83
N GLY A 177 -6.93 -11.07 -6.51
CA GLY A 177 -7.82 -10.29 -5.63
C GLY A 177 -7.85 -8.80 -5.98
N PRO A 178 -6.77 -8.04 -5.72
CA PRO A 178 -6.71 -6.62 -6.04
C PRO A 178 -6.96 -6.33 -7.53
N LEU A 179 -6.42 -7.15 -8.43
CA LEU A 179 -6.57 -6.94 -9.87
C LEU A 179 -8.03 -7.07 -10.33
N THR A 180 -8.78 -8.04 -9.80
CA THR A 180 -10.21 -8.19 -10.11
C THR A 180 -10.99 -6.93 -9.72
N PHE A 181 -10.78 -6.40 -8.50
CA PHE A 181 -11.50 -5.20 -8.07
C PHE A 181 -11.02 -3.94 -8.78
N LEU A 182 -9.75 -3.86 -9.18
CA LEU A 182 -9.26 -2.76 -10.01
C LEU A 182 -9.96 -2.76 -11.38
N ILE A 183 -10.08 -3.93 -12.02
CA ILE A 183 -10.79 -4.04 -13.30
C ILE A 183 -12.27 -3.67 -13.14
N LEU A 184 -12.94 -4.16 -12.09
CA LEU A 184 -14.34 -3.82 -11.82
C LEU A 184 -14.53 -2.33 -11.53
N PHE A 185 -13.62 -1.73 -10.75
CA PHE A 185 -13.61 -0.30 -10.47
C PHE A 185 -13.47 0.52 -11.76
N VAL A 186 -12.53 0.17 -12.65
CA VAL A 186 -12.34 0.88 -13.93
C VAL A 186 -13.53 0.72 -14.87
N LEU A 187 -14.17 -0.45 -14.92
CA LEU A 187 -15.27 -0.72 -15.83
C LEU A 187 -16.61 -0.11 -15.36
N VAL A 188 -16.85 -0.11 -14.05
CA VAL A 188 -18.15 0.28 -13.49
C VAL A 188 -18.12 1.69 -12.90
N ALA A 189 -16.96 2.14 -12.42
CA ALA A 189 -16.78 3.42 -11.72
C ALA A 189 -17.86 3.64 -10.65
N ASN A 190 -17.87 2.77 -9.65
CA ASN A 190 -18.83 2.81 -8.53
C ASN A 190 -18.11 2.85 -7.18
N PRO A 191 -18.61 3.62 -6.19
CA PRO A 191 -18.03 3.73 -4.85
C PRO A 191 -17.72 2.39 -4.18
N LEU A 192 -18.65 1.44 -4.26
CA LEU A 192 -18.50 0.14 -3.63
C LEU A 192 -17.28 -0.63 -4.14
N PHE A 193 -16.97 -0.52 -5.43
CA PHE A 193 -15.81 -1.21 -6.01
C PHE A 193 -14.48 -0.55 -5.65
N GLU A 194 -14.47 0.76 -5.36
CA GLU A 194 -13.30 1.41 -4.77
C GLU A 194 -13.02 0.90 -3.35
N TRP A 195 -14.06 0.80 -2.53
CA TRP A 195 -13.97 0.21 -1.19
C TRP A 195 -13.50 -1.24 -1.23
N PHE A 196 -14.05 -2.06 -2.13
CA PHE A 196 -13.62 -3.44 -2.29
C PHE A 196 -12.19 -3.55 -2.83
N LEU A 197 -11.75 -2.63 -3.68
CA LEU A 197 -10.35 -2.56 -4.11
C LEU A 197 -9.42 -2.28 -2.92
N LEU A 198 -9.75 -1.31 -2.06
CA LEU A 198 -8.98 -1.09 -0.84
C LEU A 198 -8.95 -2.37 0.01
N PHE A 199 -10.12 -2.97 0.30
CA PHE A 199 -10.19 -4.15 1.15
C PHE A 199 -9.41 -5.32 0.56
N ALA A 200 -9.45 -5.54 -0.76
CA ALA A 200 -8.66 -6.58 -1.40
C ALA A 200 -7.15 -6.34 -1.25
N ILE A 201 -6.69 -5.09 -1.37
CA ILE A 201 -5.30 -4.72 -1.12
C ILE A 201 -4.93 -5.02 0.34
N LEU A 202 -5.76 -4.62 1.31
CA LEU A 202 -5.49 -4.85 2.75
C LEU A 202 -5.52 -6.33 3.13
N VAL A 203 -6.50 -7.08 2.64
CA VAL A 203 -6.63 -8.53 2.86
C VAL A 203 -5.43 -9.29 2.30
N TRP A 204 -4.76 -8.77 1.27
CA TRP A 204 -3.50 -9.32 0.80
C TRP A 204 -2.30 -8.83 1.61
N LEU A 205 -2.15 -7.51 1.75
CA LEU A 205 -0.99 -6.85 2.36
C LEU A 205 -0.78 -7.26 3.81
N ILE A 206 -1.87 -7.40 4.57
CA ILE A 206 -1.79 -7.73 6.00
C ILE A 206 -1.17 -9.13 6.21
N PRO A 207 -1.77 -10.22 5.70
CA PRO A 207 -1.17 -11.55 5.79
C PRO A 207 0.19 -11.67 5.10
N PHE A 208 0.41 -10.98 3.97
CA PHE A 208 1.69 -10.96 3.28
C PHE A 208 2.81 -10.44 4.19
N SER A 209 2.62 -9.26 4.79
CA SER A 209 3.63 -8.69 5.69
C SER A 209 3.87 -9.55 6.94
N ILE A 210 2.82 -10.17 7.50
CA ILE A 210 2.96 -11.12 8.61
C ILE A 210 3.82 -12.30 8.17
N SER A 211 3.59 -12.83 6.96
CA SER A 211 4.35 -13.96 6.41
C SER A 211 5.81 -13.62 6.13
N VAL A 212 6.09 -12.37 5.73
CA VAL A 212 7.46 -11.86 5.54
C VAL A 212 8.24 -11.86 6.86
N PHE A 213 7.58 -11.52 7.99
CA PHE A 213 8.21 -11.44 9.32
C PHE A 213 7.97 -12.67 10.21
N HIS A 214 7.25 -13.68 9.72
CA HIS A 214 7.04 -14.91 10.46
C HIS A 214 8.33 -15.72 10.39
N LYS A 215 8.83 -16.13 11.56
CA LYS A 215 10.21 -16.57 11.73
C LYS A 215 10.63 -17.59 10.68
N SER A 216 11.80 -17.31 10.11
CA SER A 216 12.71 -18.32 9.61
C SER A 216 13.42 -18.97 10.79
N GLU A 217 12.72 -19.84 11.53
CA GLU A 217 13.39 -20.85 12.35
C GLU A 217 13.98 -21.94 11.46
#